data_AF-A0A7V3S1C0-F1
#
_entry.id   AF-A0A7V3S1C0-F1
#
_cell.length_a   1.000
_cell.length_b   1.000
_cell.length_c   1.000
_cell.angle_alpha   90.00
_cell.angle_beta   90.00
_cell.angle_gamma   90.00
#
_symmetry.space_group_name_H-M   'P 1'
#
loop_
_entity.id
_entity.type
_entity.pdbx_description
1 polymer ?
#
loop_
_entity_poly.entity_id
_entity_poly.type
_entity_poly.pdbx_seq_one_letter_code
_entity_poly.pdbx_strand_id
1 'polypeptide(L)'
;MEVRSVDLSKLEPAREKSLWAMAKLTGKADLDLASKDDPKKWRGALKASLGPGRLTSFSYQGFELPEIQIEGMNLELNLAGGKAGIKTLEIESTDFPINGFGQVELRSPVRQSPLQFQVKVDPSEQYLEKVPPLKAMLPSDKTVKYTGTLGAIIGAGI
;
A
#
# COMPACT_ATOMS: atom_id res chain seq x y z
N MET A 1 -5.81 -15.02 21.46
CA MET A 1 -6.05 -14.77 20.03
C MET A 1 -4.73 -14.98 19.32
N GLU A 2 -4.64 -15.98 18.45
CA GLU A 2 -3.38 -16.45 17.86
C GLU A 2 -2.93 -15.51 16.73
N VAL A 3 -1.70 -15.02 16.78
CA VAL A 3 -1.11 -14.21 15.70
C VAL A 3 -0.92 -15.14 14.49
N ARG A 4 -1.84 -15.05 13.52
CA ARG A 4 -1.72 -15.78 12.26
C ARG A 4 -0.73 -15.04 11.35
N SER A 5 0.47 -15.60 11.21
CA SER A 5 1.44 -15.15 10.20
C SER A 5 0.85 -15.41 8.81
N VAL A 6 0.47 -14.35 8.09
CA VAL A 6 0.02 -14.46 6.70
C VAL A 6 1.25 -14.40 5.81
N ASP A 7 1.55 -15.50 5.12
CA ASP A 7 2.62 -15.56 4.13
C ASP A 7 2.12 -14.98 2.81
N LEU A 8 2.38 -13.69 2.59
CA LEU A 8 1.98 -12.97 1.38
C LEU A 8 2.67 -13.52 0.11
N SER A 9 3.74 -14.32 0.24
CA SER A 9 4.41 -14.93 -0.92
C SER A 9 3.58 -16.01 -1.62
N LYS A 10 2.50 -16.48 -0.96
CA LYS A 10 1.57 -17.48 -1.49
C LYS A 10 0.34 -16.88 -2.17
N LEU A 11 0.20 -15.55 -2.18
CA LEU A 11 -0.86 -14.88 -2.92
C LEU A 11 -0.50 -14.89 -4.40
N GLU A 12 -1.35 -15.46 -5.24
CA GLU A 12 -1.18 -15.34 -6.69
C GLU A 12 -1.16 -13.85 -7.07
N PRO A 13 -0.16 -13.40 -7.84
CA PRO A 13 -0.11 -12.02 -8.31
C PRO A 13 -1.40 -11.75 -9.09
N ALA A 14 -2.18 -10.78 -8.62
CA ALA A 14 -3.40 -10.36 -9.29
C ALA A 14 -3.02 -9.97 -10.71
N ARG A 15 -3.59 -10.70 -11.66
CA ARG A 15 -3.34 -10.48 -13.08
C ARG A 15 -3.74 -9.03 -13.40
N GLU A 16 -2.72 -8.27 -13.79
CA GLU A 16 -2.73 -6.93 -14.36
C GLU A 16 -2.94 -5.75 -13.38
N LYS A 17 -2.01 -4.78 -13.47
CA LYS A 17 -2.08 -3.40 -12.94
C LYS A 17 -2.16 -3.21 -11.42
N SER A 18 -1.62 -4.14 -10.65
CA SER A 18 -1.58 -4.02 -9.18
C SER A 18 -0.15 -3.89 -8.66
N LEU A 19 0.02 -3.11 -7.57
CA LEU A 19 1.28 -2.96 -6.85
C LEU A 19 1.54 -4.27 -6.07
N TRP A 20 2.57 -5.03 -6.45
CA TRP A 20 2.99 -6.24 -5.76
C TRP A 20 4.37 -6.05 -5.16
N ALA A 21 4.45 -6.10 -3.83
CA ALA A 21 5.71 -6.19 -3.11
C ALA A 21 5.94 -7.66 -2.73
N MET A 22 6.97 -8.28 -3.31
CA MET A 22 7.43 -9.60 -2.88
C MET A 22 8.44 -9.43 -1.74
N ALA A 23 7.97 -9.52 -0.50
CA ALA A 23 8.83 -9.41 0.68
C ALA A 23 8.25 -10.17 1.88
N LYS A 24 9.12 -10.54 2.83
CA LYS A 24 8.70 -11.19 4.08
C LYS A 24 7.96 -10.16 4.95
N LEU A 25 6.70 -10.42 5.23
CA LEU A 25 5.87 -9.63 6.13
C LEU A 25 6.11 -10.01 7.58
N THR A 26 6.40 -9.01 8.40
CA THR A 26 6.40 -9.12 9.86
C THR A 26 5.47 -8.05 10.42
N GLY A 27 4.75 -8.33 11.51
CA GLY A 27 3.82 -7.34 12.02
C GLY A 27 2.98 -7.83 13.19
N LYS A 28 2.30 -6.88 13.82
CA LYS A 28 1.28 -7.12 14.84
C LYS A 28 -0.02 -6.50 14.35
N ALA A 29 -1.09 -7.29 14.37
CA ALA A 29 -2.43 -6.83 14.08
C ALA A 29 -3.31 -7.15 15.29
N ASP A 30 -3.98 -6.12 15.82
CA ASP A 30 -5.03 -6.26 16.81
C ASP A 30 -6.30 -5.67 16.20
N LEU A 31 -7.16 -6.54 15.69
CA LEU A 31 -8.36 -6.18 14.93
C LEU A 31 -9.57 -6.85 15.55
N ASP A 32 -10.51 -6.03 16.00
CA ASP A 32 -11.85 -6.45 16.38
C ASP A 32 -12.80 -6.30 15.19
N LEU A 33 -13.16 -7.45 14.60
CA LEU A 33 -14.07 -7.57 13.47
C LEU A 33 -15.36 -8.31 13.88
N ALA A 34 -15.84 -8.08 15.11
CA ALA A 34 -16.97 -8.82 15.71
C ALA A 34 -18.25 -8.92 14.86
N SER A 35 -18.48 -7.99 13.93
CA SER A 35 -19.67 -7.98 13.06
C SER A 35 -19.26 -7.82 11.60
N LYS A 36 -19.12 -8.94 10.87
CA LYS A 36 -18.66 -8.95 9.46
C LYS A 36 -19.51 -8.07 8.53
N ASP A 37 -20.78 -7.86 8.86
CA ASP A 37 -21.71 -7.07 8.05
C ASP A 37 -21.81 -5.59 8.47
N ASP A 38 -21.11 -5.19 9.55
CA ASP A 38 -21.15 -3.82 10.07
C ASP A 38 -19.73 -3.25 10.24
N PRO A 39 -19.10 -2.75 9.14
CA PRO A 39 -17.77 -2.14 9.19
C PRO A 39 -17.66 -0.99 10.19
N LYS A 40 -18.77 -0.33 10.56
CA LYS A 40 -18.77 0.77 11.54
C LYS A 40 -18.48 0.30 12.97
N LYS A 41 -18.58 -1.00 13.23
CA LYS A 41 -18.19 -1.58 14.52
C LYS A 41 -16.74 -2.03 14.54
N TRP A 42 -16.06 -2.09 13.40
CA TRP A 42 -14.69 -2.57 13.36
C TRP A 42 -13.74 -1.55 13.99
N ARG A 43 -12.83 -2.06 14.81
CA ARG A 43 -11.80 -1.27 15.51
C ARG A 43 -10.48 -2.04 15.49
N GLY A 44 -9.37 -1.33 15.59
CA GLY A 44 -8.08 -1.95 15.79
C GLY A 44 -6.90 -1.18 15.25
N ALA A 45 -5.72 -1.78 15.34
CA ALA A 45 -4.49 -1.24 14.79
C ALA A 45 -3.70 -2.36 14.11
N LEU A 46 -3.07 -2.01 12.99
CA LEU A 46 -2.16 -2.86 12.25
C LEU A 46 -0.83 -2.12 12.11
N LYS A 47 0.25 -2.78 12.56
CA LYS A 47 1.62 -2.35 12.28
C LYS A 47 2.31 -3.50 11.54
N ALA A 48 2.71 -3.23 10.32
CA ALA A 48 3.39 -4.19 9.48
C ALA A 48 4.68 -3.60 8.92
N SER A 49 5.72 -4.42 8.88
CA SER A 49 6.99 -4.12 8.23
C SER A 49 7.29 -5.24 7.24
N LEU A 50 7.52 -4.88 5.98
CA LEU A 50 8.10 -5.76 4.98
C LEU A 50 9.63 -5.56 5.00
N GLY A 51 10.36 -6.67 4.92
CA GLY A 51 11.80 -6.63 4.62
C GLY A 51 12.09 -6.27 3.15
N PRO A 52 13.34 -6.48 2.71
CA PRO A 52 13.75 -6.19 1.34
C PRO A 52 12.91 -6.96 0.31
N GLY A 53 12.65 -6.30 -0.81
CA GLY A 53 11.83 -6.82 -1.89
C GLY A 53 11.93 -5.97 -3.16
N ARG A 54 10.92 -6.08 -4.00
CA ARG A 54 10.82 -5.30 -5.24
C ARG A 54 9.37 -4.99 -5.57
N LEU A 55 9.11 -3.79 -6.09
CA LEU A 55 7.88 -3.43 -6.78
C LEU A 55 8.08 -3.72 -8.26
N THR A 56 7.31 -4.68 -8.79
CA THR A 56 7.35 -5.01 -10.22
C THR A 56 6.97 -3.79 -11.07
N SER A 57 7.41 -3.78 -12.34
CA SER A 57 7.03 -2.69 -13.26
C SER A 57 5.51 -2.51 -13.33
N PHE A 58 5.08 -1.26 -13.43
CA PHE A 58 3.66 -0.92 -13.47
C PHE A 58 3.40 0.31 -14.34
N SER A 59 2.20 0.39 -14.91
CA SER A 59 1.81 1.55 -15.71
C SER A 59 1.26 2.67 -14.82
N TYR A 60 1.85 3.85 -14.93
CA TYR A 60 1.37 5.08 -14.31
C TYR A 60 1.09 6.13 -15.38
N GLN A 61 -0.17 6.59 -15.46
CA GLN A 61 -0.61 7.62 -16.40
C GLN A 61 -0.19 7.35 -17.87
N GLY A 62 -0.18 6.08 -18.28
CA GLY A 62 0.14 5.67 -19.66
C GLY A 62 1.61 5.35 -19.93
N PHE A 63 2.51 5.53 -18.95
CA PHE A 63 3.92 5.17 -19.07
C PHE A 63 4.26 3.99 -18.17
N GLU A 64 5.21 3.16 -18.59
CA GLU A 64 5.71 2.06 -17.77
C GLU A 64 6.79 2.57 -16.83
N LEU A 65 6.57 2.41 -15.53
CA LEU A 65 7.58 2.62 -14.51
C LEU A 65 8.37 1.33 -14.33
N PRO A 66 9.72 1.38 -14.39
CA PRO A 66 10.56 0.21 -14.19
C PRO A 66 10.46 -0.30 -12.77
N GLU A 67 10.89 -1.54 -12.58
CA GLU A 67 10.97 -2.19 -11.27
C GLU A 67 11.73 -1.30 -10.26
N ILE A 68 11.21 -1.24 -9.03
CA ILE A 68 11.80 -0.47 -7.94
C ILE A 68 12.27 -1.46 -6.86
N GLN A 69 13.56 -1.41 -6.53
CA GLN A 69 14.12 -2.14 -5.40
C GLN A 69 13.58 -1.54 -4.10
N ILE A 70 13.00 -2.37 -3.23
CA ILE A 70 12.55 -1.98 -1.90
C ILE A 70 13.56 -2.54 -0.88
N GLU A 71 14.07 -1.67 0.00
CA GLU A 71 14.91 -2.06 1.13
C GLU A 71 14.04 -2.44 2.34
N GLY A 72 12.94 -1.71 2.53
CA GLY A 72 11.95 -1.97 3.56
C GLY A 72 10.64 -1.24 3.28
N MET A 73 9.55 -1.71 3.88
CA MET A 73 8.29 -0.98 3.89
C MET A 73 7.66 -1.02 5.28
N ASN A 74 7.24 0.12 5.80
CA ASN A 74 6.50 0.23 7.04
C ASN A 74 5.07 0.72 6.79
N LEU A 75 4.10 0.01 7.32
CA LEU A 75 2.68 0.34 7.26
C LEU A 75 2.10 0.39 8.67
N GLU A 76 1.60 1.55 9.07
CA GLU A 76 0.79 1.73 10.28
C GLU A 76 -0.63 2.17 9.90
N LEU A 77 -1.60 1.37 10.31
CA LEU A 77 -3.03 1.58 10.05
C LEU A 77 -3.80 1.52 11.36
N ASN A 78 -4.71 2.46 11.55
CA ASN A 78 -5.67 2.46 12.65
C ASN A 78 -7.10 2.39 12.10
N LEU A 79 -7.85 1.39 12.54
CA LEU A 79 -9.24 1.21 12.21
C LEU A 79 -10.11 1.73 13.35
N ALA A 80 -10.95 2.71 13.05
CA ALA A 80 -11.94 3.24 13.97
C ALA A 80 -13.24 3.54 13.22
N GLY A 81 -14.20 2.63 13.32
CA GLY A 81 -15.59 2.97 13.03
C GLY A 81 -15.91 2.94 11.55
N GLY A 82 -15.41 1.91 10.88
CA GLY A 82 -15.49 1.80 9.43
C GLY A 82 -14.54 2.75 8.71
N LYS A 83 -13.65 3.43 9.43
CA LYS A 83 -12.59 4.25 8.84
C LYS A 83 -11.23 3.70 9.22
N ALA A 84 -10.45 3.28 8.22
CA ALA A 84 -9.06 2.89 8.39
C ALA A 84 -8.16 4.06 8.01
N GLY A 85 -7.54 4.72 8.99
CA GLY A 85 -6.52 5.72 8.76
C GLY A 85 -5.16 5.06 8.58
N ILE A 86 -4.54 5.25 7.42
CA ILE A 86 -3.14 4.91 7.18
C ILE A 86 -2.33 6.06 7.75
N LYS A 87 -1.73 5.86 8.93
CA LYS A 87 -0.91 6.87 9.60
C LYS A 87 0.45 7.01 8.93
N THR A 88 1.01 5.88 8.51
CA THR A 88 2.32 5.82 7.90
C THR A 88 2.30 4.74 6.83
N LEU A 89 2.68 5.13 5.61
CA LEU A 89 3.13 4.24 4.56
C LEU A 89 4.51 4.75 4.18
N GLU A 90 5.54 4.01 4.53
CA GLU A 90 6.92 4.32 4.20
C GLU A 90 7.48 3.17 3.38
N ILE A 91 8.07 3.50 2.23
CA ILE A 91 8.82 2.57 1.40
C ILE A 91 10.23 3.13 1.33
N GLU A 92 11.16 2.40 1.91
CA GLU A 92 12.58 2.65 1.85
C GLU A 92 13.11 2.06 0.54
N SER A 93 13.70 2.91 -0.29
CA SER A 93 14.29 2.54 -1.57
C SER A 93 15.39 3.52 -1.89
N THR A 94 16.51 3.04 -2.43
CA THR A 94 17.58 3.92 -2.91
C THR A 94 17.09 4.85 -4.03
N ASP A 95 16.23 4.33 -4.91
CA ASP A 95 15.85 5.00 -6.16
C ASP A 95 14.50 5.70 -6.08
N PHE A 96 13.60 5.24 -5.23
CA PHE A 96 12.22 5.74 -5.19
C PHE A 96 11.62 5.65 -3.79
N PRO A 97 12.16 6.39 -2.79
CA PRO A 97 11.57 6.44 -1.46
C PRO A 97 10.17 7.07 -1.52
N ILE A 98 9.24 6.48 -0.78
CA ILE A 98 7.84 6.93 -0.69
C ILE A 98 7.50 7.10 0.79
N ASN A 99 6.95 8.24 1.17
CA ASN A 99 6.39 8.44 2.51
C ASN A 99 5.01 9.06 2.40
N GLY A 100 4.01 8.48 3.05
CA GLY A 100 2.65 8.94 2.93
C GLY A 100 1.73 8.53 4.06
N PHE A 101 0.52 9.04 3.94
CA PHE A 101 -0.60 8.77 4.82
C PHE A 101 -1.89 8.75 4.00
N GLY A 102 -2.96 8.25 4.59
CA GLY A 102 -4.22 8.13 3.87
C GLY A 102 -5.36 7.69 4.75
N GLN A 103 -6.50 7.51 4.11
CA GLN A 103 -7.70 7.00 4.75
C GLN A 103 -8.46 6.09 3.78
N VAL A 104 -9.08 5.06 4.35
CA VAL A 104 -10.00 4.17 3.69
C VAL A 104 -11.32 4.21 4.44
N GLU A 105 -12.41 4.52 3.74
CA GLU A 105 -13.76 4.38 4.28
C GLU A 105 -14.26 2.98 3.93
N LEU A 106 -14.23 2.06 4.90
CA LEU A 106 -14.65 0.69 4.73
C LEU A 106 -16.16 0.60 4.48
N ARG A 107 -16.53 -0.01 3.36
CA ARG A 107 -17.91 -0.30 2.96
C ARG A 107 -18.13 -1.81 2.87
N SER A 108 -19.39 -2.24 2.90
CA SER A 108 -19.78 -3.57 2.47
C SER A 108 -20.41 -3.46 1.07
N PRO A 109 -19.84 -4.06 0.02
CA PRO A 109 -18.61 -4.86 0.00
C PRO A 109 -17.33 -4.03 0.07
N VAL A 110 -16.26 -4.59 0.67
CA VAL A 110 -14.97 -3.90 0.92
C VAL A 110 -14.33 -3.36 -0.36
N ARG A 111 -14.55 -4.00 -1.52
CA ARG A 111 -14.02 -3.55 -2.82
C ARG A 111 -14.54 -2.18 -3.27
N GLN A 112 -15.65 -1.73 -2.69
CA GLN A 112 -16.23 -0.40 -2.95
C GLN A 112 -15.76 0.65 -1.94
N SER A 113 -14.84 0.30 -1.04
CA SER A 113 -14.32 1.22 -0.03
C SER A 113 -13.50 2.32 -0.71
N PRO A 114 -13.91 3.60 -0.60
CA PRO A 114 -13.11 4.71 -1.08
C PRO A 114 -11.76 4.74 -0.35
N LEU A 115 -10.69 4.83 -1.12
CA LEU A 115 -9.32 5.03 -0.65
C LEU A 115 -8.87 6.41 -1.11
N GLN A 116 -8.33 7.18 -0.17
CA GLN A 116 -7.63 8.42 -0.44
C GLN A 116 -6.24 8.29 0.17
N PHE A 117 -5.20 8.46 -0.64
CA PHE A 117 -3.83 8.51 -0.14
C PHE A 117 -3.12 9.76 -0.64
N GLN A 118 -2.21 10.25 0.19
CA GLN A 118 -1.25 11.28 -0.16
C GLN A 118 0.14 10.74 0.14
N VAL A 119 1.00 10.72 -0.86
CA VAL A 119 2.40 10.30 -0.73
C VAL A 119 3.31 11.41 -1.22
N LYS A 120 4.42 11.59 -0.53
CA LYS A 120 5.58 12.29 -1.02
C LYS A 120 6.53 11.26 -1.60
N VAL A 121 7.00 11.49 -2.82
CA VAL A 121 8.01 10.67 -3.48
C VAL A 121 9.28 11.48 -3.62
N ASP A 122 10.45 10.85 -3.51
CA ASP A 122 11.72 11.55 -3.75
C ASP A 122 12.63 10.74 -4.67
N PRO A 123 12.31 10.62 -5.96
CA PRO A 123 13.05 9.76 -6.87
C PRO A 123 14.48 10.22 -7.05
N SER A 124 15.42 9.28 -7.12
CA SER A 124 16.83 9.57 -7.40
C SER A 124 16.99 10.18 -8.80
N GLU A 125 18.04 10.99 -9.02
CA GLU A 125 18.33 11.53 -10.35
C GLU A 125 18.52 10.41 -11.37
N GLN A 126 19.18 9.32 -10.98
CA GLN A 126 19.38 8.13 -11.81
C GLN A 126 18.04 7.49 -12.22
N TYR A 127 17.04 7.46 -11.33
CA TYR A 127 15.71 6.95 -11.66
C TYR A 127 14.96 7.89 -12.61
N LEU A 128 15.06 9.21 -12.41
CA LEU A 128 14.45 10.20 -13.30
C LEU A 128 15.07 10.20 -14.70
N GLU A 129 16.34 9.84 -14.85
CA GLU A 129 16.99 9.66 -16.15
C GLU A 129 16.48 8.42 -16.89
N LYS A 130 16.14 7.34 -16.16
CA LYS A 130 15.50 6.15 -16.74
C LYS A 130 14.06 6.41 -17.15
N VAL A 131 13.38 7.36 -16.49
CA VAL A 131 11.99 7.74 -16.79
C VAL A 131 11.87 9.26 -16.96
N PRO A 132 12.39 9.84 -18.06
CA PRO A 132 12.36 11.29 -18.27
C PRO A 132 10.97 11.94 -18.15
N PRO A 133 9.86 11.31 -18.61
CA PRO A 133 8.52 11.87 -18.45
C PRO A 133 8.11 12.10 -16.99
N LEU A 134 8.60 11.28 -16.06
CA LEU A 134 8.22 11.35 -14.65
C LEU A 134 8.60 12.70 -14.02
N LYS A 135 9.74 13.27 -14.43
CA LYS A 135 10.22 14.59 -13.95
C LYS A 135 9.23 15.72 -14.26
N ALA A 136 8.55 15.65 -15.41
CA ALA A 136 7.56 16.65 -15.82
C ALA A 136 6.20 16.45 -15.15
N MET A 137 5.90 15.23 -14.69
CA MET A 137 4.60 14.84 -14.14
C MET A 137 4.54 14.96 -12.61
N LEU A 138 5.70 14.92 -11.94
CA LEU A 138 5.76 15.12 -10.51
C LEU A 138 5.48 16.58 -10.16
N PRO A 139 4.58 16.83 -9.19
CA PRO A 139 4.40 18.15 -8.62
C PRO A 139 5.72 18.71 -8.08
N SER A 140 5.85 20.04 -8.02
CA SER A 140 7.07 20.69 -7.52
C SER A 140 7.41 20.32 -6.07
N ASP A 141 6.40 20.04 -5.25
CA ASP A 141 6.53 19.56 -3.87
C ASP A 141 6.64 18.03 -3.76
N LYS A 142 6.69 17.35 -4.92
CA LYS A 142 6.72 15.90 -5.11
C LYS A 142 5.61 15.14 -4.37
N THR A 143 4.49 15.80 -4.10
CA THR A 143 3.35 15.23 -3.39
C THR A 143 2.31 14.72 -4.38
N VAL A 144 2.15 13.40 -4.47
CA VAL A 144 1.14 12.75 -5.30
C VAL A 144 -0.08 12.41 -4.46
N LYS A 145 -1.26 12.82 -4.92
CA LYS A 145 -2.55 12.44 -4.31
C LYS A 145 -3.27 11.45 -5.21
N TYR A 146 -3.84 10.44 -4.59
CA TYR A 146 -4.65 9.45 -5.28
C TYR A 146 -5.98 9.28 -4.56
N THR A 147 -7.04 9.24 -5.36
CA THR A 147 -8.38 8.85 -4.91
C THR A 147 -8.84 7.70 -5.78
N GLY A 148 -9.31 6.63 -5.16
CA GLY A 148 -9.79 5.45 -5.88
C GLY A 148 -10.60 4.53 -4.97
N THR A 149 -10.76 3.28 -5.39
CA THR A 149 -11.40 2.23 -4.59
C THR A 149 -10.40 1.12 -4.29
N LEU A 150 -10.59 0.46 -3.14
CA LEU A 150 -9.68 -0.60 -2.69
C LEU A 150 -9.80 -1.84 -3.59
N GLY A 151 -8.76 -2.10 -4.39
CA GLY A 151 -8.79 -3.07 -5.50
C GLY A 151 -8.30 -4.48 -5.20
N ALA A 152 -7.67 -4.75 -4.05
CA ALA A 152 -7.10 -6.07 -3.76
C ALA A 152 -7.57 -6.62 -2.40
N ILE A 153 -8.05 -7.87 -2.44
CA ILE A 153 -8.33 -8.67 -1.24
C ILE A 153 -7.03 -9.38 -0.87
N ILE A 154 -6.60 -9.23 0.39
CA ILE A 154 -5.71 -10.21 1.01
C ILE A 154 -6.55 -11.49 1.12
N GLY A 155 -6.36 -12.41 0.18
CA GLY A 155 -6.95 -13.73 0.27
C GLY A 155 -6.36 -14.42 1.49
N ALA A 156 -7.15 -14.63 2.54
CA ALA A 156 -6.82 -15.69 3.47
C ALA A 156 -6.92 -16.98 2.66
N GLY A 157 -5.77 -17.50 2.19
CA GLY A 157 -5.67 -18.87 1.75
C GLY A 157 -6.19 -19.74 2.88
N ILE A 158 -7.29 -20.43 2.61
CA ILE A 158 -7.84 -21.47 3.48
C ILE A 158 -6.88 -22.65 3.44
#